data_AF-B7AU36-F1
#
_entry.id   AF-B7AU36-F1
#
_cell.length_a   1.000
_cell.length_b   1.000
_cell.length_c   1.000
_cell.angle_alpha   90.00
_cell.angle_beta   90.00
_cell.angle_gamma   90.00
#
_symmetry.space_group_name_H-M   'P 1'
#
loop_
_entity.id
_entity.type
_entity.pdbx_description
1 polymer ?
#
loop_
_entity_poly.entity_id
_entity_poly.type
_entity_poly.pdbx_seq_one_letter_code
_entity_poly.pdbx_strand_id
1 'polypeptide(L)'
;MIECEKESSRRQSAGDLGVRVQTGGMTSNPTARKAINNVITREALINCDFSGNALDGVDQAEVYIRDAYILRDMRKDYNLFNSQLGILGTEKETFTKYLLKEKTISDIAEDQGITYESARQQMQKIKVRMKKQVKRFMDGQPGGIA
;
A
#
# COMPACT_ATOMS: atom_id res chain seq x y z
N MET A 1 -1.35 6.22 -15.48
CA MET A 1 -0.81 7.57 -15.27
C MET A 1 0.65 7.61 -15.70
N ILE A 2 1.57 6.98 -14.95
CA ILE A 2 2.99 6.82 -15.34
C ILE A 2 3.18 6.25 -16.76
N GLU A 3 2.48 5.16 -17.10
CA GLU A 3 2.57 4.56 -18.44
C GLU A 3 2.12 5.51 -19.55
N CYS A 4 1.13 6.37 -19.27
CA CYS A 4 0.60 7.34 -20.22
C CYS A 4 1.57 8.49 -20.45
N GLU A 5 2.20 9.00 -19.38
CA GLU A 5 3.25 10.03 -19.46
C GLU A 5 4.42 9.53 -20.30
N LYS A 6 4.96 8.34 -19.98
CA LYS A 6 6.03 7.71 -20.77
C LYS A 6 5.68 7.52 -22.23
N GLU A 7 4.44 7.16 -22.52
CA GLU A 7 3.97 7.00 -23.90
C GLU A 7 3.84 8.35 -24.61
N SER A 8 3.35 9.38 -23.93
CA SER A 8 3.26 10.75 -24.45
C SER A 8 4.63 11.32 -24.77
N SER A 9 5.55 11.30 -23.81
CA SER A 9 6.92 11.81 -23.97
C SER A 9 7.68 11.09 -25.08
N ARG A 10 7.43 9.78 -25.25
CA ARG A 10 8.00 9.00 -26.36
C ARG A 10 7.42 9.39 -27.73
N ARG A 11 6.11 9.64 -27.83
CA ARG A 11 5.49 10.10 -29.09
C ARG A 11 6.02 11.48 -29.47
N GLN A 12 6.13 12.37 -28.49
CA GLN A 12 6.68 13.71 -28.68
C GLN A 12 8.14 13.65 -29.12
N SER A 13 8.98 12.82 -28.50
CA SER A 13 10.40 12.68 -28.89
C SER A 13 10.60 12.03 -30.24
N ALA A 14 9.68 11.18 -30.68
CA ALA A 14 9.67 10.60 -32.03
C ALA A 14 9.15 11.56 -33.12
N GLY A 15 8.71 12.77 -32.76
CA GLY A 15 8.11 13.72 -33.70
C GLY A 15 6.79 13.22 -34.29
N ASP A 16 6.08 12.34 -33.58
CA ASP A 16 4.84 11.74 -34.05
C ASP A 16 3.74 12.81 -34.13
N LEU A 17 3.42 13.24 -35.36
CA LEU A 17 2.34 14.18 -35.68
C LEU A 17 0.93 13.58 -35.49
N GLY A 18 0.83 12.32 -35.03
CA GLY A 18 -0.42 11.57 -34.91
C GLY A 18 -0.83 10.87 -36.21
N VAL A 19 -0.01 10.96 -37.26
CA VAL A 19 -0.21 10.29 -38.55
C VAL A 19 0.75 9.11 -38.64
N ARG A 20 0.20 7.88 -38.59
CA ARG A 20 1.01 6.66 -38.71
C ARG A 20 1.39 6.42 -40.17
N VAL A 21 2.67 6.55 -40.50
CA VAL A 21 3.23 6.12 -41.79
C VAL A 21 3.84 4.74 -41.59
N GLN A 22 3.32 3.71 -42.28
CA GLN A 22 3.88 2.37 -42.26
C GLN A 22 5.23 2.37 -43.01
N THR A 23 6.32 2.55 -42.27
CA THR A 23 7.68 2.44 -42.81
C THR A 23 8.05 0.96 -42.86
N GLY A 24 8.11 0.38 -44.07
CA GLY A 24 8.47 -1.02 -44.26
C GLY A 24 9.91 -1.30 -43.80
N GLY A 25 10.11 -2.35 -43.00
CA GLY A 25 11.44 -2.91 -42.73
C GLY A 25 11.74 -3.34 -41.30
N MET A 26 11.00 -2.87 -40.29
CA MET A 26 11.24 -3.26 -38.89
C MET A 26 9.95 -3.69 -38.19
N THR A 27 9.86 -4.95 -37.79
CA THR A 27 8.84 -5.45 -36.88
C THR A 27 9.12 -4.94 -35.47
N SER A 28 8.53 -3.82 -35.09
CA SER A 28 8.46 -3.43 -33.68
C SER A 28 7.40 -4.27 -32.97
N ASN A 29 7.70 -4.79 -31.77
CA ASN A 29 6.71 -5.44 -30.90
C ASN A 29 6.31 -4.48 -29.77
N PRO A 30 5.35 -3.56 -30.02
CA PRO A 30 4.93 -2.58 -29.02
C PRO A 30 4.30 -3.24 -27.79
N THR A 31 3.65 -4.40 -27.96
CA THR A 31 3.02 -5.15 -26.87
C THR A 31 4.06 -5.69 -25.90
N ALA A 32 5.10 -6.35 -26.40
CA ALA A 32 6.19 -6.86 -25.57
C ALA A 32 6.91 -5.72 -24.84
N ARG A 33 7.20 -4.62 -25.54
CA ARG A 33 7.85 -3.45 -24.95
C ARG A 33 7.00 -2.81 -23.85
N LYS A 34 5.69 -2.71 -24.04
CA LYS A 34 4.76 -2.22 -23.01
C LYS A 34 4.77 -3.14 -21.78
N ALA A 35 4.67 -4.45 -21.98
CA ALA A 35 4.69 -5.41 -20.89
C ALA A 35 6.01 -5.32 -20.07
N ILE A 36 7.16 -5.26 -20.74
CA ILE A 36 8.47 -5.10 -20.10
C ILE A 36 8.52 -3.81 -19.27
N ASN A 37 8.13 -2.68 -19.86
CA ASN A 37 8.12 -1.40 -19.16
C ASN A 37 7.21 -1.40 -17.93
N ASN A 38 6.06 -2.07 -18.01
CA ASN A 38 5.10 -2.17 -16.92
C ASN A 38 5.68 -2.98 -15.76
N VAL A 39 6.37 -4.10 -16.05
CA VAL A 39 7.06 -4.91 -15.04
C VAL A 39 8.17 -4.09 -14.38
N ILE A 40 9.07 -3.47 -15.15
CA ILE A 40 10.17 -2.65 -14.61
C ILE A 40 9.63 -1.54 -13.71
N THR A 41 8.61 -0.81 -14.17
CA THR A 41 8.03 0.30 -13.40
C THR A 41 7.38 -0.21 -12.11
N ARG A 42 6.67 -1.34 -12.16
CA ARG A 42 6.00 -1.92 -11.00
C ARG A 42 7.02 -2.41 -9.96
N GLU A 43 8.07 -3.09 -10.39
CA GLU A 43 9.12 -3.58 -9.49
C GLU A 43 9.87 -2.43 -8.81
N ALA A 44 10.19 -1.39 -9.58
CA ALA A 44 10.81 -0.18 -9.05
C ALA A 44 9.95 0.48 -7.96
N LEU A 45 8.65 0.60 -8.17
CA LEU A 45 7.71 1.15 -7.19
C LEU A 45 7.59 0.27 -5.94
N ILE A 46 7.49 -1.05 -6.10
CA ILE A 46 7.35 -1.98 -4.97
C ILE A 46 8.62 -1.99 -4.10
N ASN A 47 9.78 -2.04 -4.74
CA ASN A 47 11.06 -2.10 -4.04
C ASN A 47 11.57 -0.72 -3.60
N CYS A 48 10.95 0.36 -4.09
CA CYS A 48 11.46 1.72 -3.99
C CYS A 48 12.90 1.83 -4.52
N ASP A 49 13.20 1.10 -5.58
CA ASP A 49 14.47 1.15 -6.30
C ASP A 49 14.23 1.75 -7.69
N PHE A 50 14.59 3.01 -7.82
CA PHE A 50 14.43 3.76 -9.08
C PHE A 50 15.74 3.84 -9.87
N SER A 51 16.76 3.07 -9.46
CA SER A 51 17.96 2.88 -10.27
C SER A 51 17.58 2.12 -11.56
N GLY A 52 18.23 2.44 -12.68
CA GLY A 52 17.93 1.79 -13.97
C GLY A 52 16.83 2.45 -14.80
N ASN A 53 16.67 3.78 -14.72
CA ASN A 53 15.81 4.57 -15.61
C ASN A 53 14.33 4.14 -15.59
N ALA A 54 13.88 3.56 -14.47
CA ALA A 54 12.53 3.04 -14.31
C ALA A 54 11.45 4.13 -14.39
N LEU A 55 11.80 5.41 -14.32
CA LEU A 55 10.89 6.55 -14.49
C LEU A 55 11.33 7.51 -15.61
N ASP A 56 12.17 7.06 -16.54
CA ASP A 56 12.56 7.87 -17.69
C ASP A 56 11.34 8.24 -18.55
N GLY A 57 11.30 9.49 -19.00
CA GLY A 57 10.17 10.08 -19.73
C GLY A 57 8.90 10.31 -18.91
N VAL A 58 8.98 10.31 -17.57
CA VAL A 58 7.88 10.66 -16.66
C VAL A 58 8.06 12.10 -16.19
N ASP A 59 7.05 12.95 -16.38
CA ASP A 59 7.15 14.38 -16.10
C ASP A 59 7.15 14.65 -14.59
N GLN A 60 6.33 13.92 -13.84
CA GLN A 60 6.19 14.06 -12.38
C GLN A 60 6.91 12.96 -11.60
N ALA A 61 8.08 12.50 -12.07
CA ALA A 61 8.82 11.39 -11.48
C ALA A 61 9.01 11.53 -9.95
N GLU A 62 9.34 12.72 -9.46
CA GLU A 62 9.54 12.98 -8.03
C GLU A 62 8.29 12.71 -7.17
N VAL A 63 7.10 13.01 -7.69
CA VAL A 63 5.83 12.75 -7.00
C VAL A 63 5.65 11.25 -6.81
N TYR A 64 5.84 10.48 -7.88
CA TYR A 64 5.71 9.03 -7.84
C TYR A 64 6.76 8.36 -6.95
N ILE A 65 7.99 8.89 -6.93
CA ILE A 65 9.04 8.42 -6.02
C ILE A 65 8.62 8.63 -4.57
N ARG A 66 8.19 9.86 -4.22
CA ARG A 66 7.73 10.19 -2.87
C ARG A 66 6.57 9.31 -2.44
N ASP A 67 5.57 9.14 -3.29
CA ASP A 67 4.38 8.35 -2.99
C ASP A 67 4.74 6.87 -2.82
N ALA A 68 5.67 6.33 -3.60
CA ALA A 68 6.16 4.97 -3.43
C ALA A 68 6.83 4.77 -2.06
N TYR A 69 7.68 5.72 -1.63
CA TYR A 69 8.28 5.69 -0.31
C TYR A 69 7.24 5.72 0.82
N ILE A 70 6.23 6.59 0.70
CA ILE A 70 5.09 6.64 1.64
C ILE A 70 4.39 5.27 1.70
N LEU A 71 4.07 4.67 0.55
CA LEU A 71 3.42 3.36 0.50
C LEU A 71 4.29 2.24 1.10
N ARG A 72 5.61 2.30 0.93
CA ARG A 72 6.54 1.36 1.55
C ARG A 72 6.51 1.48 3.08
N ASP A 73 6.54 2.69 3.59
CA ASP A 73 6.52 2.94 5.03
C ASP A 73 5.16 2.57 5.64
N MET A 74 4.05 2.92 4.97
CA MET A 74 2.70 2.45 5.34
C MET A 74 2.60 0.92 5.39
N ARG A 75 3.25 0.22 4.46
CA ARG A 75 3.27 -1.26 4.44
C ARG A 75 4.04 -1.83 5.62
N LYS A 76 5.17 -1.20 6.00
CA LYS A 76 5.93 -1.57 7.20
C LYS A 76 5.10 -1.35 8.46
N ASP A 77 4.45 -0.20 8.57
CA ASP A 77 3.59 0.14 9.71
C ASP A 77 2.40 -0.83 9.81
N TYR A 78 1.78 -1.16 8.68
CA TYR A 78 0.69 -2.14 8.61
C TYR A 78 1.14 -3.55 9.04
N ASN A 79 2.29 -4.00 8.55
CA ASN A 79 2.85 -5.29 8.94
C ASN A 79 3.20 -5.34 10.43
N LEU A 80 3.79 -4.26 10.95
CA LEU A 80 4.08 -4.11 12.37
C LEU A 80 2.78 -4.14 13.21
N PHE A 81 1.76 -3.41 12.81
CA PHE A 81 0.46 -3.44 13.46
C PHE A 81 -0.13 -4.85 13.49
N ASN A 82 -0.11 -5.55 12.36
CA ASN A 82 -0.62 -6.91 12.24
C ASN A 82 0.17 -7.92 13.09
N SER A 83 1.49 -7.78 13.20
CA SER A 83 2.28 -8.63 14.09
C SER A 83 1.92 -8.39 15.55
N GLN A 84 1.58 -7.15 15.94
CA GLN A 84 1.16 -6.83 17.31
C GLN A 84 -0.25 -7.30 17.65
N LEU A 85 -1.14 -7.55 16.67
CA LEU A 85 -2.47 -8.10 16.94
C LEU A 85 -2.44 -9.46 17.66
N GLY A 86 -1.32 -10.19 17.62
CA GLY A 86 -1.16 -11.46 18.33
C GLY A 86 -1.38 -11.36 19.84
N ILE A 87 -1.11 -10.20 20.45
CA ILE A 87 -1.24 -10.00 21.90
C ILE A 87 -2.69 -9.88 22.36
N LEU A 88 -3.61 -9.67 21.44
CA LEU A 88 -5.03 -9.68 21.75
C LEU A 88 -5.54 -11.10 22.06
N GLY A 89 -4.80 -12.16 21.73
CA GLY A 89 -5.23 -13.53 22.00
C GLY A 89 -6.63 -13.81 21.44
N THR A 90 -7.56 -14.19 22.32
CA THR A 90 -8.96 -14.46 21.97
C THR A 90 -9.73 -13.20 21.52
N GLU A 91 -9.29 -12.01 21.91
CA GLU A 91 -9.93 -10.75 21.52
C GLU A 91 -9.56 -10.32 20.09
N LYS A 92 -8.56 -10.97 19.48
CA LYS A 92 -8.03 -10.61 18.15
C LYS A 92 -9.12 -10.63 17.10
N GLU A 93 -9.88 -11.71 17.00
CA GLU A 93 -10.87 -11.88 15.93
C GLU A 93 -11.97 -10.83 16.00
N THR A 94 -12.57 -10.64 17.19
CA THR A 94 -13.59 -9.62 17.43
C THR A 94 -13.06 -8.22 17.12
N PHE A 95 -11.83 -7.92 17.53
CA PHE A 95 -11.22 -6.62 17.26
C PHE A 95 -10.94 -6.41 15.76
N THR A 96 -10.47 -7.44 15.06
CA THR A 96 -10.26 -7.37 13.60
C THR A 96 -11.56 -7.11 12.85
N LYS A 97 -12.63 -7.86 13.17
CA LYS A 97 -13.97 -7.65 12.57
C LYS A 97 -14.52 -6.25 12.86
N TYR A 98 -14.28 -5.73 14.06
CA TYR A 98 -14.60 -4.35 14.40
C TYR A 98 -13.82 -3.32 13.56
N LEU A 99 -12.51 -3.51 13.37
CA LEU A 99 -11.68 -2.62 12.55
C LEU A 99 -12.09 -2.64 11.08
N LEU A 100 -12.47 -3.80 10.55
CA LEU A 100 -12.98 -3.97 9.19
C LEU A 100 -14.41 -3.46 9.03
N LYS A 101 -15.05 -2.98 10.10
CA LYS A 101 -16.46 -2.55 10.15
C LYS A 101 -17.45 -3.67 9.79
N GLU A 102 -17.03 -4.93 9.93
CA GLU A 102 -17.88 -6.10 9.77
C GLU A 102 -18.80 -6.31 10.97
N LYS A 103 -18.35 -5.87 12.17
CA LYS A 103 -19.15 -5.87 13.40
C LYS A 103 -19.17 -4.50 14.05
N THR A 104 -20.36 -4.05 14.40
CA THR A 104 -20.58 -2.86 15.21
C THR A 104 -20.42 -3.18 16.71
N ILE A 105 -20.42 -2.15 17.55
CA ILE A 105 -20.39 -2.35 19.01
C ILE A 105 -21.66 -3.07 19.49
N SER A 106 -22.80 -2.82 18.84
CA SER A 106 -24.07 -3.49 19.15
C SER A 106 -23.99 -4.98 18.83
N ASP A 107 -23.50 -5.35 17.65
CA ASP A 107 -23.34 -6.77 17.27
C ASP A 107 -22.43 -7.50 18.27
N ILE A 108 -21.34 -6.86 18.70
CA ILE A 108 -20.41 -7.41 19.69
C ILE A 108 -21.07 -7.59 21.05
N ALA A 109 -21.93 -6.64 21.45
CA ALA A 109 -22.67 -6.74 22.71
C ALA A 109 -23.66 -7.91 22.68
N GLU A 110 -24.37 -8.07 21.57
CA GLU A 110 -25.30 -9.18 21.34
C GLU A 110 -24.59 -10.53 21.31
N ASP A 111 -23.51 -10.66 20.53
CA ASP A 111 -22.72 -11.89 20.41
C ASP A 111 -22.18 -12.40 21.76
N GLN A 112 -21.80 -11.47 22.64
CA GLN A 112 -21.21 -11.77 23.94
C GLN A 112 -22.24 -11.79 25.07
N GLY A 113 -23.50 -11.44 24.81
CA GLY A 113 -24.55 -11.33 25.83
C GLY A 113 -24.26 -10.26 26.89
N ILE A 114 -23.59 -9.16 26.52
CA ILE A 114 -23.23 -8.06 27.42
C ILE A 114 -23.95 -6.77 27.06
N THR A 115 -23.89 -5.77 27.95
CA THR A 115 -24.45 -4.45 27.63
C THR A 115 -23.60 -3.72 26.57
N TYR A 116 -24.24 -2.85 25.79
CA TYR A 116 -23.56 -1.99 24.83
C TYR A 116 -22.40 -1.19 25.46
N GLU A 117 -22.60 -0.64 26.66
CA GLU A 117 -21.56 0.12 27.36
C GLU A 117 -20.38 -0.76 27.78
N SER A 118 -20.63 -2.01 28.19
CA SER A 118 -19.56 -2.98 28.47
C SER A 118 -18.74 -3.29 27.22
N ALA A 119 -19.39 -3.55 26.08
CA ALA A 119 -18.72 -3.81 24.80
C ALA A 119 -17.89 -2.59 24.35
N ARG A 120 -18.46 -1.38 24.50
CA ARG A 120 -17.78 -0.12 24.19
C ARG A 120 -16.52 0.06 25.05
N GLN A 121 -16.61 -0.19 26.35
CA GLN A 121 -15.46 -0.10 27.25
C GLN A 121 -14.39 -1.14 26.93
N GLN A 122 -14.77 -2.37 26.63
CA GLN A 122 -13.84 -3.42 26.21
C GLN A 122 -13.08 -2.99 24.94
N MET A 123 -13.81 -2.51 23.93
CA MET A 123 -13.23 -2.04 22.68
C MET A 123 -12.26 -0.88 22.90
N GLN A 124 -12.60 0.04 23.80
CA GLN A 124 -11.71 1.14 24.17
C GLN A 124 -10.43 0.65 24.87
N LYS A 125 -10.53 -0.31 25.79
CA LYS A 125 -9.38 -0.92 26.47
C LYS A 125 -8.44 -1.58 25.46
N ILE A 126 -9.00 -2.35 24.51
CA ILE A 126 -8.23 -2.99 23.43
C ILE A 126 -7.50 -1.94 22.59
N LYS A 127 -8.19 -0.87 22.15
CA LYS A 127 -7.58 0.22 21.37
C LYS A 127 -6.41 0.88 22.11
N VAL A 128 -6.59 1.18 23.40
CA VAL A 128 -5.54 1.82 24.22
C VAL A 128 -4.34 0.89 24.38
N ARG A 129 -4.56 -0.41 24.64
CA ARG A 129 -3.49 -1.41 24.74
C ARG A 129 -2.71 -1.51 23.43
N MET A 130 -3.41 -1.65 22.30
CA MET A 130 -2.81 -1.70 20.97
C MET A 130 -2.00 -0.44 20.66
N LYS A 131 -2.57 0.75 20.89
CA LYS A 131 -1.89 2.02 20.62
C LYS A 131 -0.62 2.17 21.44
N LYS A 132 -0.66 1.84 22.74
CA LYS A 132 0.51 1.89 23.62
C LYS A 132 1.61 0.97 23.11
N GLN A 133 1.23 -0.22 22.66
CA GLN A 133 2.18 -1.20 22.21
C GLN A 133 2.83 -0.83 20.87
N VAL A 134 2.01 -0.52 19.86
CA VAL A 134 2.51 -0.14 18.52
C VAL A 134 3.43 1.07 18.64
N LYS A 135 3.06 2.06 19.46
CA LYS A 135 3.92 3.23 19.71
C LYS A 135 5.30 2.83 20.25
N ARG A 136 5.37 1.91 21.22
CA ARG A 136 6.67 1.44 21.77
C ARG A 136 7.57 0.83 20.70
N PHE A 137 7.00 0.05 19.78
CA PHE A 137 7.76 -0.52 18.67
C PHE A 137 8.20 0.53 17.65
N MET A 138 7.33 1.51 17.34
CA MET A 138 7.69 2.63 16.46
C MET A 138 8.81 3.49 17.07
N ASP A 139 8.83 3.64 18.39
CA ASP A 139 9.89 4.33 19.14
C ASP A 139 11.18 3.49 19.30
N GLY A 140 11.25 2.30 18.69
CA GLY A 140 12.44 1.43 18.70
C GLY A 140 12.69 0.67 20.02
N GLN A 141 11.69 0.61 20.91
CA GLN A 141 11.82 -0.11 22.18
C GLN A 141 11.55 -1.62 22.01
N PRO A 142 12.35 -2.51 22.63
CA PRO A 142 12.09 -3.94 22.57
C PRO A 142 10.71 -4.24 23.18
N GLY A 143 9.85 -4.89 22.40
CA GLY A 143 8.51 -5.25 22.81
C GLY A 143 8.53 -6.35 23.87
N GLY A 144 8.57 -5.94 25.14
CA GLY A 144 8.34 -6.83 26.27
C GLY A 144 6.86 -7.14 26.41
N ILE A 145 6.52 -8.43 26.26
CA ILE A 145 5.29 -9.01 26.79
C ILE A 145 5.42 -8.96 28.31
N ALA A 146 4.52 -8.25 28.98
CA ALA A 146 4.32 -8.34 30.43
C ALA A 146 2.97 -8.98 30.67
#